data_AF-A0A7Y8G622-F1
#
_entry.id   AF-A0A7Y8G622-F1
#
_cell.length_a   1.000
_cell.length_b   1.000
_cell.length_c   1.000
_cell.angle_alpha   90.00
_cell.angle_beta   90.00
_cell.angle_gamma   90.00
#
_symmetry.space_group_name_H-M   'P 1'
#
loop_
_entity.id
_entity.type
_entity.pdbx_description
1 polymer ?
#
loop_
_entity_poly.entity_id
_entity_poly.type
_entity_poly.pdbx_seq_one_letter_code
_entity_poly.pdbx_strand_id
1 'polypeptide(L)'
;MNCLICVGVAQRVMCDGPWEERDYPVCGRYRISDELILALMDQGQIFDVLKVRGWLDMRRTEGFLPCIQSPEGLLVTVVEPTSPAQVK
;
A
#
# COMPACT_ATOMS: atom_id res chain seq x y z
N MET A 1 -12.81 -6.95 8.11
CA MET A 1 -11.45 -6.92 7.53
C MET A 1 -11.16 -5.48 7.11
N ASN A 2 -9.90 -5.06 7.08
CA ASN A 2 -9.53 -3.66 6.84
C ASN A 2 -8.82 -3.51 5.49
N CYS A 3 -8.93 -2.31 4.89
CA CYS A 3 -8.14 -1.89 3.75
C CYS A 3 -6.67 -1.82 4.17
N LEU A 4 -5.80 -2.52 3.45
CA LEU A 4 -4.35 -2.55 3.71
C LEU A 4 -3.66 -1.22 3.38
N ILE A 5 -4.34 -0.28 2.71
CA ILE A 5 -3.79 1.03 2.33
C ILE A 5 -4.16 2.10 3.36
N CYS A 6 -5.44 2.17 3.75
CA CYS A 6 -5.96 3.28 4.57
C CYS A 6 -6.66 2.83 5.87
N VAL A 7 -6.61 1.54 6.20
CA VAL A 7 -7.20 0.95 7.42
C VAL A 7 -8.75 1.12 7.51
N GLY A 8 -9.39 1.55 6.43
CA GLY A 8 -10.86 1.63 6.34
C GLY A 8 -11.52 0.25 6.32
N VAL A 9 -12.83 0.19 6.57
CA VAL A 9 -13.59 -1.08 6.58
C VAL A 9 -13.73 -1.61 5.16
N ALA A 10 -12.99 -2.67 4.82
CA ALA A 10 -12.94 -3.25 3.49
C ALA A 10 -13.43 -4.70 3.46
N GLN A 11 -13.97 -5.11 2.32
CA GLN A 11 -14.24 -6.51 2.07
C GLN A 11 -12.95 -7.21 1.64
N ARG A 12 -12.74 -8.42 2.16
CA ARG A 12 -11.73 -9.33 1.63
C ARG A 12 -12.40 -10.13 0.51
N VAL A 13 -11.79 -10.12 -0.66
CA VAL A 13 -12.27 -10.93 -1.79
C VAL A 13 -11.38 -12.17 -1.89
N MET A 14 -11.99 -13.34 -2.08
CA MET A 14 -11.23 -14.57 -2.29
C MET A 14 -10.58 -14.52 -3.67
N CYS A 15 -9.27 -14.76 -3.72
CA CYS A 15 -8.51 -14.82 -4.96
C CYS A 15 -7.48 -15.95 -4.91
N ASP A 16 -7.10 -16.44 -6.08
CA ASP A 16 -6.09 -17.47 -6.22
C ASP A 16 -4.66 -16.90 -6.17
N GLY A 17 -3.71 -17.73 -5.75
CA GLY A 17 -2.29 -17.41 -5.70
C GLY A 17 -1.87 -16.64 -4.44
N PRO A 18 -0.62 -16.14 -4.39
CA PRO A 18 -0.04 -15.50 -3.21
C PRO A 18 -0.46 -14.03 -3.10
N TRP A 19 -1.77 -13.79 -3.06
CA TRP A 19 -2.37 -12.46 -3.11
C TRP A 19 -3.46 -12.29 -2.07
N GLU A 20 -3.49 -11.09 -1.51
CA GLU A 20 -4.61 -10.59 -0.73
C GLU A 20 -5.36 -9.54 -1.54
N GLU A 21 -6.62 -9.82 -1.82
CA GLU A 21 -7.50 -8.90 -2.53
C GLU A 21 -8.44 -8.18 -1.57
N ARG A 22 -8.49 -6.85 -1.71
CA ARG A 22 -9.36 -5.98 -0.94
C ARG A 22 -10.28 -5.21 -1.87
N ASP A 23 -11.51 -5.01 -1.43
CA ASP A 23 -12.45 -4.12 -2.08
C ASP A 23 -13.02 -3.14 -1.05
N TYR A 24 -12.81 -1.85 -1.29
CA TYR A 24 -13.23 -0.76 -0.40
C TYR A 24 -13.73 0.42 -1.23
N PRO A 25 -14.89 1.04 -0.94
CA PRO A 25 -15.44 2.12 -1.77
C PRO A 25 -14.49 3.29 -2.05
N VAL A 26 -13.54 3.60 -1.16
CA VAL A 26 -12.62 4.73 -1.35
C VAL A 26 -11.32 4.33 -2.05
N CYS A 27 -10.74 3.17 -1.72
CA CYS A 27 -9.51 2.70 -2.36
C CYS A 27 -9.77 1.85 -3.60
N GLY A 28 -11.01 1.45 -3.83
CA GLY A 28 -11.45 0.50 -4.85
C GLY A 28 -10.95 -0.92 -4.60
N ARG A 29 -11.07 -1.75 -5.65
CA ARG A 29 -10.56 -3.12 -5.69
C ARG A 29 -9.09 -3.12 -6.10
N TYR A 30 -8.27 -3.91 -5.40
CA TYR A 30 -6.84 -4.07 -5.64
C TYR A 30 -6.30 -5.37 -5.02
N ARG A 31 -5.12 -5.81 -5.46
CA ARG A 31 -4.35 -6.91 -4.87
C ARG A 31 -3.02 -6.44 -4.31
N ILE A 32 -2.58 -7.09 -3.25
CA ILE A 32 -1.22 -6.95 -2.70
C ILE A 32 -0.63 -8.35 -2.55
N SER A 33 0.63 -8.56 -2.91
CA SER A 33 1.28 -9.86 -2.71
C SER A 33 1.44 -10.16 -1.22
N ASP A 34 1.30 -11.44 -0.85
CA ASP A 34 1.50 -11.87 0.53
C ASP A 34 2.91 -11.50 1.03
N GLU A 35 3.90 -11.67 0.18
CA GLU A 35 5.30 -11.29 0.45
C GLU A 35 5.43 -9.80 0.82
N LEU A 36 4.78 -8.91 0.08
CA LEU A 36 4.83 -7.49 0.37
C LEU A 36 4.14 -7.16 1.68
N ILE A 37 3.00 -7.80 1.98
CA ILE A 37 2.31 -7.61 3.26
C ILE A 37 3.22 -7.99 4.42
N LEU A 38 3.88 -9.15 4.32
CA LEU A 38 4.84 -9.61 5.32
C LEU A 38 6.01 -8.62 5.47
N ALA A 39 6.57 -8.14 4.36
CA ALA A 39 7.67 -7.18 4.38
C ALA A 39 7.27 -5.85 5.05
N LEU A 40 6.08 -5.33 4.76
CA LEU A 40 5.57 -4.09 5.38
C LEU A 40 5.34 -4.27 6.88
N MET A 41 4.80 -5.42 7.29
CA MET A 41 4.60 -5.75 8.69
C MET A 41 5.93 -5.86 9.45
N ASP A 42 6.91 -6.54 8.88
CA ASP A 42 8.25 -6.74 9.46
C ASP A 42 8.99 -5.40 9.64
N GLN A 43 8.90 -4.52 8.64
CA GLN A 43 9.57 -3.22 8.65
C GLN A 43 8.75 -2.13 9.36
N GLY A 44 7.53 -2.43 9.83
CA GLY A 44 6.62 -1.44 10.41
C GLY A 44 6.23 -0.32 9.44
N GLN A 45 6.26 -0.59 8.15
CA GLN A 45 5.99 0.39 7.09
C GLN A 45 4.51 0.42 6.72
N ILE A 46 4.06 1.60 6.32
CA ILE A 46 2.70 1.83 5.85
C ILE A 46 2.71 2.54 4.50
N PHE A 47 1.65 2.31 3.73
CA PHE A 47 1.42 3.03 2.49
C PHE A 47 1.12 4.51 2.73
N ASP A 48 1.69 5.34 1.88
CA ASP A 48 1.19 6.69 1.65
C ASP A 48 -0.13 6.59 0.88
N VAL A 49 -1.23 6.87 1.58
CA VAL A 49 -2.59 6.74 1.06
C VAL A 49 -2.80 7.53 -0.23
N LEU A 50 -2.22 8.73 -0.33
CA LEU A 50 -2.44 9.60 -1.49
C LEU A 50 -1.67 9.09 -2.70
N LYS A 51 -0.41 8.69 -2.52
CA LYS A 51 0.41 8.15 -3.60
C LYS A 51 -0.18 6.85 -4.15
N VAL A 52 -0.59 5.95 -3.26
CA VAL A 52 -1.21 4.68 -3.68
C VAL A 52 -2.51 4.92 -4.42
N ARG A 53 -3.38 5.82 -3.96
CA ARG A 53 -4.63 6.12 -4.68
C ARG A 53 -4.37 6.66 -6.09
N GLY A 54 -3.44 7.61 -6.23
CA GLY A 54 -3.05 8.11 -7.55
C GLY A 54 -2.52 7.00 -8.46
N TRP A 55 -1.71 6.08 -7.92
CA TRP A 55 -1.21 4.92 -8.67
C TRP A 55 -2.33 3.94 -9.06
N LEU A 56 -3.27 3.66 -8.16
CA LEU A 56 -4.41 2.78 -8.42
C LEU A 56 -5.30 3.32 -9.54
N ASP A 57 -5.59 4.62 -9.54
CA ASP A 57 -6.43 5.26 -10.55
C ASP A 57 -5.77 5.26 -11.93
N MET A 58 -4.44 5.46 -11.98
CA MET A 58 -3.66 5.31 -13.20
C MET A 58 -3.76 3.88 -13.75
N ARG A 59 -3.53 2.86 -12.92
CA ARG A 59 -3.60 1.44 -13.33
C ARG A 59 -4.98 1.01 -13.79
N ARG A 60 -6.05 1.52 -13.18
CA ARG A 60 -7.43 1.24 -13.61
C ARG A 60 -7.72 1.79 -15.00
N THR A 61 -7.17 2.96 -15.32
CA THR A 61 -7.31 3.58 -16.64
C THR A 61 -6.66 2.73 -17.73
N GLU A 62 -5.62 1.96 -17.38
CA GLU A 62 -4.98 0.98 -18.27
C GLU A 62 -5.81 -0.30 -18.46
N GLY A 63 -6.95 -0.45 -17.76
CA GLY A 63 -7.87 -1.58 -17.88
C GLY A 63 -7.52 -2.81 -17.04
N PHE A 64 -6.52 -2.72 -16.18
CA PHE A 64 -6.06 -3.84 -15.34
C PHE A 64 -6.55 -3.71 -13.90
N LEU A 65 -6.77 -4.86 -13.24
CA LEU A 65 -6.90 -4.89 -11.78
C LEU A 65 -5.54 -4.51 -11.17
N PRO A 66 -5.44 -3.45 -10.36
CA PRO A 66 -4.15 -3.04 -9.82
C PRO A 66 -3.60 -4.08 -8.84
N CYS A 67 -2.35 -4.50 -9.07
CA CYS A 67 -1.62 -5.47 -8.25
C CYS A 67 -0.32 -4.84 -7.74
N ILE A 68 -0.17 -4.72 -6.42
CA ILE A 68 1.02 -4.14 -5.78
C ILE A 68 1.92 -5.30 -5.33
N GLN A 69 3.09 -5.43 -5.97
CA GLN A 69 4.12 -6.41 -5.59
C GLN A 69 5.31 -5.75 -4.90
N SER A 70 5.56 -4.49 -5.23
CA SER A 70 6.71 -3.74 -4.75
C SER A 70 6.24 -2.33 -4.34
N PRO A 71 6.72 -1.79 -3.21
CA PRO A 71 6.16 -0.57 -2.62
C PRO A 71 6.92 0.70 -3.04
N GLU A 72 7.81 0.64 -4.03
CA GLU A 72 8.68 1.78 -4.37
C GLU A 72 7.85 3.03 -4.71
N GLY A 73 8.16 4.13 -4.04
CA GLY A 73 7.46 5.40 -4.20
C GLY A 73 6.04 5.43 -3.61
N LEU A 74 5.56 4.35 -2.99
CA LEU A 74 4.22 4.24 -2.42
C LEU A 74 4.18 4.31 -0.89
N LEU A 75 5.33 4.38 -0.23
CA LEU A 75 5.43 4.38 1.23
C LEU A 75 5.56 5.78 1.82
N VAL A 76 5.21 5.88 3.10
CA VAL A 76 5.54 7.03 3.93
C VAL A 76 7.03 6.95 4.32
N THR A 77 7.82 7.92 3.89
CA THR A 77 9.16 8.12 4.44
C THR A 77 9.04 8.98 5.68
N VAL A 78 9.19 8.39 6.87
CA VAL A 78 9.49 9.17 8.06
C VAL A 78 10.95 9.60 7.92
N VAL A 79 11.17 10.77 7.33
CA VAL A 79 12.47 11.42 7.48
C VAL A 79 12.46 11.94 8.92
N GLU A 80 13.10 11.22 9.84
CA GLU A 80 13.42 11.86 11.12
C GLU A 80 14.19 13.14 10.78
N PRO A 81 13.80 14.31 11.33
CA PRO A 81 14.58 15.52 11.13
C PRO A 81 15.97 15.21 11.69
N THR A 82 16.95 15.00 10.80
CA THR A 82 18.33 14.82 11.19
C THR A 82 18.72 16.15 11.83
N SER A 83 18.73 16.16 13.16
CA SER A 83 19.10 17.32 13.97
C SER A 83 20.44 17.86 13.46
N PRO A 84 20.54 19.14 13.05
CA PRO A 84 21.82 19.74 12.71
C PRO A 84 22.53 20.11 14.02
N ALA A 85 23.16 19.14 14.68
CA ALA A 85 24.12 19.38 15.77
C ALA A 85 24.97 18.11 15.93
N GLN A 86 26.29 18.13 15.79
CA GLN A 86 27.21 19.02 16.51
C GLN A 86 28.38 19.48 15.62
N VAL A 87 28.51 20.81 15.49
CA VAL A 87 29.83 21.44 15.44
C VAL A 87 30.30 21.57 16.88
N LYS A 88 31.24 20.74 17.32
CA LYS A 88 32.38 21.15 18.16
C LYS A 88 33.41 20.04 18.29
#